data_AF-A0A7C1MKW3-F1
#
_entry.id   AF-A0A7C1MKW3-F1
#
_cell.length_a   1.000
_cell.length_b   1.000
_cell.length_c   1.000
_cell.angle_alpha   90.00
_cell.angle_beta   90.00
_cell.angle_gamma   90.00
#
_symmetry.space_group_name_H-M   'P 1'
#
loop_
_entity.id
_entity.type
_entity.pdbx_description
1 polymer ?
#
loop_
_entity_poly.entity_id
_entity_poly.type
_entity_poly.pdbx_seq_one_letter_code
_entity_poly.pdbx_strand_id
1 'polypeptide(L)' 'LSGNHEAIRRWRLKQSLGQTWLRRPELLELVDLDDEQIKLLDEFKCEFEQEQESRR' A
#
# COMPACT_ATOMS: atom_id res chain seq x y z
N LEU A 1 -24.21 14.23 -1.77
CA LEU A 1 -22.75 14.00 -1.86
C LEU A 1 -22.51 12.52 -2.13
N SER A 2 -22.46 12.11 -3.39
CA SER A 2 -22.03 10.76 -3.74
C SER A 2 -20.51 10.75 -3.68
N GLY A 3 -19.98 10.55 -2.48
CA GLY A 3 -18.55 10.71 -2.20
C GLY A 3 -17.75 9.57 -2.81
N ASN A 4 -16.51 9.87 -3.17
CA ASN A 4 -15.49 8.92 -3.62
C ASN A 4 -15.02 8.00 -2.47
N HIS A 5 -15.96 7.41 -1.72
CA HIS A 5 -15.71 6.57 -0.56
C HIS A 5 -14.83 5.37 -0.93
N GLU A 6 -15.00 4.84 -2.13
CA GLU A 6 -14.16 3.78 -2.67
C GLU A 6 -12.71 4.23 -2.89
N ALA A 7 -12.49 5.41 -3.46
CA ALA A 7 -11.14 5.96 -3.62
C ALA A 7 -10.45 6.21 -2.26
N ILE A 8 -11.21 6.72 -1.27
CA ILE A 8 -10.70 6.92 0.09
C ILE A 8 -10.40 5.57 0.76
N ARG A 9 -11.28 4.57 0.63
CA ARG A 9 -11.07 3.21 1.14
C ARG A 9 -9.79 2.62 0.55
N ARG A 10 -9.65 2.67 -0.78
CA ARG A 10 -8.48 2.17 -1.51
C ARG A 10 -7.21 2.88 -1.09
N TRP A 11 -7.22 4.20 -0.98
CA TRP A 11 -6.06 4.98 -0.54
C TRP A 11 -5.66 4.62 0.89
N ARG A 12 -6.62 4.53 1.82
CA ARG A 12 -6.35 4.10 3.20
C ARG A 12 -5.79 2.68 3.28
N LEU A 13 -6.33 1.76 2.49
CA LEU A 13 -5.85 0.38 2.42
C LEU A 13 -4.40 0.32 1.92
N LYS A 14 -4.10 1.03 0.83
CA LYS A 14 -2.74 1.17 0.28
C LYS A 14 -1.75 1.68 1.33
N GLN A 15 -2.10 2.77 2.02
CA GLN A 15 -1.25 3.36 3.05
C GLN A 15 -1.06 2.41 4.25
N SER A 16 -2.10 1.69 4.67
CA SER A 16 -2.01 0.72 5.75
C SER A 16 -1.09 -0.44 5.39
N LEU A 17 -1.23 -1.02 4.19
CA LEU A 17 -0.37 -2.09 3.69
C LEU A 17 1.08 -1.62 3.57
N GLY A 18 1.30 -0.42 3.01
CA GLY A 18 2.60 0.19 2.89
C GLY A 18 3.29 0.43 4.24
N GLN A 19 2.57 0.95 5.24
CA GLN A 19 3.12 1.12 6.60
C GLN A 19 3.47 -0.21 7.27
N THR A 20 2.64 -1.24 7.09
CA THR A 20 2.94 -2.59 7.59
C THR A 20 4.19 -3.12 6.90
N TRP A 21 4.31 -2.98 5.59
CA TRP A 21 5.50 -3.42 4.84
C TRP A 21 6.78 -2.70 5.28
N LEU A 22 6.73 -1.38 5.51
CA LEU A 22 7.90 -0.62 5.96
C LEU A 22 8.37 -0.98 7.37
N ARG A 23 7.45 -1.38 8.25
CA ARG A 23 7.76 -1.64 9.68
C ARG A 23 7.92 -3.11 10.02
N ARG A 24 7.08 -3.96 9.43
CA ARG A 24 6.88 -5.39 9.76
C ARG A 24 6.46 -6.18 8.51
N PRO A 25 7.32 -6.28 7.47
CA PRO A 25 6.98 -6.95 6.22
C PRO A 25 6.63 -8.44 6.42
N GLU A 26 7.18 -9.09 7.45
CA GLU A 26 6.91 -10.49 7.76
C GLU A 26 5.44 -10.76 8.11
N LEU A 27 4.69 -9.75 8.59
CA LEU A 27 3.26 -9.91 8.85
C LEU A 27 2.44 -10.04 7.57
N LEU A 28 2.91 -9.45 6.46
CA LEU A 28 2.24 -9.56 5.17
C LEU A 28 2.55 -10.90 4.49
N GLU A 29 3.65 -11.56 4.84
CA GLU A 29 3.97 -12.91 4.37
C GLU A 29 3.16 -13.99 5.08
N LEU A 30 2.68 -13.70 6.30
CA LEU A 30 1.87 -14.61 7.12
C LEU A 30 0.36 -14.50 6.83
N VAL A 31 -0.05 -13.54 6.00
CA VAL A 31 -1.46 -13.27 5.68
C VAL A 31 -1.66 -13.47 4.18
N ASP A 32 -2.69 -14.21 3.81
CA ASP A 32 -3.11 -14.30 2.41
C ASP A 32 -3.73 -12.97 1.98
N LEU A 33 -2.97 -12.19 1.21
CA LEU A 33 -3.45 -10.95 0.61
C LEU A 33 -4.30 -11.27 -0.62
N ASP A 34 -5.40 -10.53 -0.80
CA ASP A 34 -6.20 -10.60 -2.02
C ASP A 34 -5.52 -9.84 -3.19
N ASP A 35 -6.02 -10.04 -4.41
CA ASP A 35 -5.45 -9.41 -5.61
C ASP A 35 -5.49 -7.87 -5.55
N GLU A 36 -6.48 -7.27 -4.87
CA GLU A 36 -6.56 -5.81 -4.68
C GLU A 36 -5.42 -5.35 -3.77
N GLN A 37 -5.24 -6.01 -2.63
CA GLN A 37 -4.22 -5.71 -1.63
C GLN A 37 -2.82 -5.89 -2.18
N ILE A 38 -2.55 -6.98 -2.92
CA ILE A 38 -1.26 -7.21 -3.58
C ILE A 38 -0.96 -6.06 -4.53
N LYS A 39 -1.92 -5.70 -5.39
CA LYS A 39 -1.74 -4.59 -6.34
C LYS A 39 -1.48 -3.27 -5.63
N LEU A 40 -2.22 -2.95 -4.57
CA LEU A 40 -2.00 -1.71 -3.81
C LEU A 40 -0.65 -1.68 -3.12
N LEU A 41 -0.22 -2.81 -2.55
CA LEU A 41 1.07 -2.93 -1.90
C LEU A 41 2.21 -2.73 -2.91
N ASP A 42 2.13 -3.34 -4.08
CA ASP A 42 3.15 -3.18 -5.12
C ASP A 42 3.15 -1.75 -5.69
N GLU A 43 1.97 -1.14 -5.91
CA GLU A 43 1.88 0.28 -6.25
C GLU A 43 2.56 1.17 -5.18
N PHE A 44 2.44 0.82 -3.89
CA PHE A 44 3.08 1.57 -2.80
C PHE A 44 4.60 1.40 -2.80
N LYS A 45 5.11 0.17 -2.99
CA LYS A 45 6.56 -0.10 -3.05
C LYS A 45 7.23 0.68 -4.18
N CYS A 46 6.64 0.64 -5.37
CA CYS A 46 7.15 1.38 -6.53
C CYS A 46 7.20 2.89 -6.27
N GLU A 47 6.12 3.47 -5.72
CA GLU A 47 6.09 4.89 -5.35
C GLU A 47 7.15 5.22 -4.29
N PHE A 48 7.28 4.38 -3.26
CA PHE A 48 8.24 4.58 -2.20
C PHE A 48 9.69 4.54 -2.73
N GLU A 49 10.04 3.56 -3.57
CA GLU A 49 11.37 3.47 -4.18
C GLU A 49 11.69 4.70 -5.05
N GLN A 50 10.74 5.14 -5.88
CA GLN A 50 10.88 6.36 -6.69
C GLN A 50 11.05 7.61 -5.83
N GLU A 51 10.29 7.74 -4.74
CA GLU A 51 10.46 8.84 -3.80
C GLU A 51 11.81 8.82 -3.08
N GLN A 52 12.32 7.62 -2.73
CA GLN A 52 13.66 7.49 -2.12
C GLN A 52 14.77 7.82 -3.11
N GLU A 53 14.64 7.38 -4.36
CA GLU A 53 15.60 7.69 -5.44
C GLU A 53 15.61 9.19 -5.75
N SER A 54 14.44 9.83 -5.85
CA SER A 54 14.34 11.28 -6.07
C SER A 54 14.88 12.12 -4.90
N ARG A 55 15.02 11.54 -3.70
CA ARG A 55 15.56 12.21 -2.51
C ARG A 55 17.06 12.00 -2.32
N ARG A 56 17.70 11.15 -3.13
CA ARG A 56 19.16 10.92 -3.15
C ARG A 56 19.87 11.91 -4.07
#